data_AF-A0A813GXI4-F1
#
_entry.id   AF-A0A813GXI4-F1
#
_cell.length_a   1.000
_cell.length_b   1.000
_cell.length_c   1.000
_cell.angle_alpha   90.00
_cell.angle_beta   90.00
_cell.angle_gamma   90.00
#
_symmetry.space_group_name_H-M   'P 1'
#
loop_
_entity.id
_entity.type
_entity.pdbx_description
1 polymer ?
#
loop_
_entity_poly.entity_id
_entity_poly.type
_entity_poly.pdbx_seq_one_letter_code
_entity_poly.pdbx_strand_id
1 'polypeptide(L)'
;GTVADALASKLGDEESEVRDAAMQALAALAPESTAAHADAIRQRLVDSEESDEMRISALGVLSQLKDAGGLTSHLSSIAECLEDDNWRVREAACEAIAELGEDAGEHAGALAEMLMDEDGDVREAACAALGALGGAAHEHVGTIAERLNDCDVE
;
A
#
# COMPACT_ATOMS: atom_id res chain seq x y z
N GLY A 1 1.91 -22.18 -18.74
CA GLY A 1 1.64 -21.01 -17.92
C GLY A 1 0.16 -20.95 -17.65
N THR A 2 -0.22 -20.55 -16.45
CA THR A 2 -1.59 -20.20 -16.09
C THR A 2 -1.97 -18.88 -16.78
N VAL A 3 -3.25 -18.49 -16.69
CA VAL A 3 -3.69 -17.16 -17.14
C VAL A 3 -2.93 -16.06 -16.35
N ALA A 4 -2.66 -16.29 -15.07
CA ALA A 4 -1.90 -15.37 -14.23
C ALA A 4 -0.47 -15.15 -14.74
N ASP A 5 0.24 -16.21 -15.16
CA ASP A 5 1.60 -16.08 -15.73
C ASP A 5 1.60 -15.16 -16.98
N ALA A 6 0.60 -15.32 -17.84
CA ALA A 6 0.49 -14.52 -19.06
C ALA A 6 0.20 -13.05 -18.73
N LEU A 7 -0.70 -12.78 -17.79
CA LEU A 7 -1.01 -11.41 -17.35
C LEU A 7 0.17 -10.76 -16.63
N ALA A 8 0.85 -11.49 -15.73
CA ALA A 8 2.03 -10.99 -15.05
C ALA A 8 3.14 -10.58 -16.04
N SER A 9 3.32 -11.33 -17.13
CA SER A 9 4.26 -10.95 -18.20
C SER A 9 3.89 -9.62 -18.89
N LYS A 10 2.61 -9.25 -18.88
CA LYS A 10 2.10 -8.01 -19.49
C LYS A 10 2.22 -6.79 -18.58
N LEU A 11 2.57 -6.97 -17.31
CA LEU A 11 2.94 -5.85 -16.44
C LEU A 11 4.21 -5.13 -16.90
N GLY A 12 5.04 -5.71 -17.76
CA GLY A 12 6.24 -5.07 -18.31
C GLY A 12 6.09 -4.64 -19.77
N ASP A 13 4.86 -4.53 -20.29
CA ASP A 13 4.62 -4.12 -21.67
C ASP A 13 4.97 -2.64 -21.89
N GLU A 14 5.38 -2.28 -23.10
CA GLU A 14 5.78 -0.89 -23.43
C GLU A 14 4.57 0.06 -23.37
N GLU A 15 3.39 -0.45 -23.70
CA GLU A 15 2.16 0.32 -23.72
C GLU A 15 1.47 0.31 -22.36
N SER A 16 1.26 1.51 -21.78
CA SER A 16 0.67 1.66 -20.44
C SER A 16 -0.72 1.05 -20.34
N GLU A 17 -1.54 1.20 -21.40
CA GLU A 17 -2.88 0.60 -21.45
C GLU A 17 -2.85 -0.93 -21.31
N VAL A 18 -1.80 -1.57 -21.84
CA VAL A 18 -1.61 -3.02 -21.71
C VAL A 18 -1.20 -3.39 -20.29
N ARG A 19 -0.35 -2.59 -19.65
CA ARG A 19 0.03 -2.80 -18.24
C ARG A 19 -1.16 -2.63 -17.29
N ASP A 20 -1.96 -1.59 -17.49
CA ASP A 20 -3.16 -1.31 -16.70
C ASP A 20 -4.19 -2.44 -16.84
N ALA A 21 -4.48 -2.84 -18.08
CA ALA A 21 -5.40 -3.95 -18.34
C ALA A 21 -4.91 -5.27 -17.73
N ALA A 22 -3.59 -5.51 -17.74
CA ALA A 22 -3.00 -6.68 -17.11
C ALA A 22 -3.14 -6.63 -15.59
N MET A 23 -2.91 -5.48 -14.95
CA MET A 23 -3.08 -5.31 -13.50
C MET A 23 -4.55 -5.49 -13.09
N GLN A 24 -5.48 -4.87 -13.81
CA GLN A 24 -6.92 -5.02 -13.58
C GLN A 24 -7.36 -6.49 -13.73
N ALA A 25 -6.83 -7.19 -14.73
CA ALA A 25 -7.12 -8.60 -14.91
C ALA A 25 -6.55 -9.46 -13.78
N LEU A 26 -5.35 -9.16 -13.27
CA LEU A 26 -4.77 -9.82 -12.10
C LEU A 26 -5.59 -9.58 -10.82
N ALA A 27 -6.13 -8.37 -10.65
CA ALA A 27 -7.03 -8.01 -9.56
C ALA A 27 -8.35 -8.80 -9.59
N ALA A 28 -8.79 -9.23 -10.78
CA ALA A 28 -10.00 -10.03 -10.94
C ALA A 28 -9.78 -11.54 -10.77
N LEU A 29 -8.53 -11.99 -10.64
CA LEU A 29 -8.19 -13.40 -10.41
C LEU A 29 -8.24 -13.75 -8.92
N ALA A 30 -8.35 -15.06 -8.65
CA ALA A 30 -8.26 -15.58 -7.29
C ALA A 30 -6.86 -15.27 -6.69
N PRO A 31 -6.78 -14.78 -5.44
CA PRO A 31 -5.52 -14.40 -4.80
C PRO A 31 -4.42 -15.47 -4.87
N GLU A 32 -4.79 -16.74 -4.78
CA GLU A 32 -3.84 -17.87 -4.83
C GLU A 32 -3.14 -17.99 -6.19
N SER A 33 -3.79 -17.55 -7.27
CA SER A 33 -3.21 -17.52 -8.61
C SER A 33 -2.31 -16.31 -8.82
N THR A 34 -2.60 -15.20 -8.13
CA THR A 34 -1.87 -13.93 -8.26
C THR A 34 -0.68 -13.84 -7.31
N ALA A 35 -0.72 -14.52 -6.16
CA ALA A 35 0.32 -14.52 -5.13
C ALA A 35 1.72 -14.85 -5.66
N ALA A 36 1.83 -15.78 -6.62
CA ALA A 36 3.10 -16.15 -7.25
C ALA A 36 3.76 -15.00 -8.05
N HIS A 37 3.02 -13.92 -8.32
CA HIS A 37 3.46 -12.76 -9.10
C HIS A 37 3.50 -11.46 -8.28
N ALA A 38 3.44 -11.56 -6.94
CA ALA A 38 3.49 -10.40 -6.05
C ALA A 38 4.72 -9.52 -6.31
N ASP A 39 5.89 -10.11 -6.62
CA ASP A 39 7.11 -9.37 -6.98
C ASP A 39 6.94 -8.50 -8.24
N ALA A 40 6.23 -8.99 -9.26
CA ALA A 40 5.99 -8.24 -10.49
C ALA A 40 5.02 -7.08 -10.26
N ILE A 41 4.03 -7.28 -9.38
CA ILE A 41 3.08 -6.24 -8.96
C ILE A 41 3.81 -5.18 -8.13
N ARG A 42 4.62 -5.60 -7.14
CA ARG A 42 5.49 -4.71 -6.35
C ARG A 42 6.43 -3.90 -7.23
N GLN A 43 6.94 -4.48 -8.32
CA GLN A 43 7.81 -3.73 -9.23
C GLN A 43 7.09 -2.55 -9.87
N ARG A 44 5.80 -2.67 -10.20
CA ARG A 44 4.98 -1.57 -10.73
C ARG A 44 4.61 -0.55 -9.66
N LEU A 45 4.49 -0.99 -8.41
CA LEU A 45 4.23 -0.11 -7.28
C LEU A 45 5.34 0.92 -7.06
N VAL A 46 6.60 0.49 -7.10
CA VAL A 46 7.77 1.35 -6.81
C VAL A 46 8.37 2.03 -8.05
N ASP A 47 7.70 1.90 -9.20
CA ASP A 47 8.15 2.48 -10.46
C ASP A 47 7.64 3.91 -10.58
N SER A 48 8.55 4.88 -10.44
CA SER A 48 8.23 6.30 -10.48
C SER A 48 7.71 6.79 -11.83
N GLU A 49 7.94 6.03 -12.91
CA GLU A 49 7.47 6.38 -14.25
C GLU A 49 6.03 5.88 -14.52
N GLU A 50 5.47 5.05 -13.63
CA GLU A 50 4.10 4.58 -13.76
C GLU A 50 3.08 5.63 -13.33
N SER A 51 1.85 5.48 -13.81
CA SER A 51 0.75 6.36 -13.42
C SER A 51 0.38 6.17 -11.94
N ASP A 52 -0.17 7.21 -11.33
CA ASP A 52 -0.69 7.11 -9.95
C ASP A 52 -1.76 6.01 -9.84
N GLU A 53 -2.60 5.86 -10.87
CA GLU A 53 -3.62 4.81 -10.98
C GLU A 53 -3.01 3.40 -11.00
N MET A 54 -1.87 3.23 -11.69
CA MET A 54 -1.13 1.98 -11.74
C MET A 54 -0.55 1.62 -10.37
N ARG A 55 -0.01 2.60 -9.62
CA ARG A 55 0.48 2.39 -8.25
C ARG A 55 -0.65 2.06 -7.28
N ILE A 56 -1.78 2.78 -7.34
CA ILE A 56 -2.99 2.49 -6.53
C ILE A 56 -3.51 1.08 -6.83
N SER A 57 -3.62 0.73 -8.12
CA SER A 57 -4.06 -0.62 -8.53
C SER A 57 -3.12 -1.70 -8.00
N ALA A 58 -1.80 -1.46 -8.04
CA ALA A 58 -0.82 -2.39 -7.49
C ALA A 58 -0.98 -2.58 -5.97
N LEU A 59 -1.20 -1.50 -5.21
CA LEU A 59 -1.51 -1.57 -3.76
C LEU A 59 -2.78 -2.38 -3.50
N GLY A 60 -3.84 -2.11 -4.27
CA GLY A 60 -5.10 -2.83 -4.15
C GLY A 60 -4.95 -4.33 -4.42
N VAL A 61 -4.16 -4.71 -5.43
CA VAL A 61 -3.88 -6.12 -5.70
C VAL A 61 -3.05 -6.73 -4.58
N LEU A 62 -1.97 -6.09 -4.12
CA LEU A 62 -1.15 -6.61 -3.02
C LEU A 62 -1.96 -6.80 -1.74
N SER A 63 -2.89 -5.88 -1.44
CA SER A 63 -3.77 -5.95 -0.27
C SER A 63 -4.66 -7.19 -0.28
N GLN A 64 -5.18 -7.56 -1.46
CA GLN A 64 -5.94 -8.81 -1.64
C GLN A 64 -5.10 -10.07 -1.42
N LEU A 65 -3.76 -9.97 -1.49
CA LEU A 65 -2.84 -11.09 -1.30
C LEU A 65 -2.41 -11.28 0.15
N LYS A 66 -3.00 -10.58 1.13
CA LYS A 66 -2.59 -10.68 2.55
C LYS A 66 -2.64 -12.12 3.08
N ASP A 67 -3.74 -12.84 2.82
CA ASP A 67 -3.93 -14.21 3.30
C ASP A 67 -3.04 -15.21 2.56
N ALA A 68 -2.50 -14.82 1.40
CA ALA A 68 -1.54 -15.58 0.62
C ALA A 68 -0.08 -15.20 0.92
N GLY A 69 0.17 -14.31 1.90
CA GLY A 69 1.51 -13.87 2.32
C GLY A 69 2.19 -12.87 1.36
N GLY A 70 1.51 -12.42 0.31
CA GLY A 70 2.05 -11.48 -0.67
C GLY A 70 2.23 -10.07 -0.09
N LEU A 71 1.34 -9.66 0.83
CA LEU A 71 1.34 -8.32 1.41
C LEU A 71 2.51 -8.11 2.40
N THR A 72 2.67 -9.03 3.36
CA THR A 72 3.73 -8.94 4.39
C THR A 72 5.13 -8.98 3.78
N SER A 73 5.32 -9.71 2.68
CA SER A 73 6.61 -9.83 1.98
C SER A 73 7.07 -8.53 1.31
N HIS A 74 6.16 -7.58 1.12
CA HIS A 74 6.40 -6.34 0.40
C HIS A 74 6.09 -5.10 1.23
N LEU A 75 5.92 -5.29 2.54
CA LEU A 75 5.55 -4.23 3.49
C LEU A 75 6.48 -3.01 3.40
N SER A 76 7.79 -3.20 3.28
CA SER A 76 8.72 -2.06 3.13
C SER A 76 8.48 -1.25 1.85
N SER A 77 8.17 -1.91 0.72
CA SER A 77 7.83 -1.20 -0.53
C SER A 77 6.48 -0.51 -0.47
N ILE A 78 5.55 -1.02 0.35
CA ILE A 78 4.26 -0.36 0.60
C ILE A 78 4.47 0.87 1.50
N ALA A 79 5.34 0.76 2.51
CA ALA A 79 5.69 1.88 3.36
C ALA A 79 6.41 3.01 2.60
N GLU A 80 7.20 2.70 1.57
CA GLU A 80 7.79 3.71 0.66
C GLU A 80 6.70 4.57 -0.01
N CYS A 81 5.51 4.02 -0.27
CA CYS A 81 4.39 4.75 -0.87
C CYS A 81 3.71 5.76 0.08
N LEU A 82 4.05 5.78 1.36
CA LEU A 82 3.63 6.84 2.29
C LEU A 82 4.28 8.19 1.95
N GLU A 83 5.37 8.18 1.18
CA GLU A 83 6.07 9.39 0.73
C GLU A 83 5.73 9.77 -0.72
N ASP A 84 4.71 9.13 -1.32
CA ASP A 84 4.33 9.38 -2.71
C ASP A 84 3.79 10.80 -2.93
N ASP A 85 4.13 11.41 -4.07
CA ASP A 85 3.66 12.76 -4.42
C ASP A 85 2.12 12.82 -4.54
N ASN A 86 1.47 11.71 -4.92
CA ASN A 86 0.02 11.65 -5.04
C ASN A 86 -0.64 11.20 -3.73
N TRP A 87 -1.50 12.05 -3.17
CA TRP A 87 -2.22 11.78 -1.92
C TRP A 87 -3.06 10.49 -1.95
N ARG A 88 -3.61 10.09 -3.10
CA ARG A 88 -4.36 8.83 -3.23
C ARG A 88 -3.48 7.60 -3.09
N VAL A 89 -2.21 7.71 -3.52
CA VAL A 89 -1.24 6.63 -3.33
C VAL A 89 -0.86 6.53 -1.85
N ARG A 90 -0.66 7.67 -1.18
CA ARG A 90 -0.39 7.72 0.27
C ARG A 90 -1.56 7.16 1.10
N GLU A 91 -2.79 7.53 0.76
CA GLU A 91 -4.02 7.01 1.35
C GLU A 91 -4.08 5.48 1.20
N ALA A 92 -3.96 4.98 -0.03
CA ALA A 92 -3.98 3.55 -0.32
C ALA A 92 -2.85 2.79 0.38
N ALA A 93 -1.69 3.40 0.57
CA ALA A 93 -0.58 2.81 1.32
C ALA A 93 -0.92 2.69 2.82
N CYS A 94 -1.53 3.72 3.42
CA CYS A 94 -2.04 3.66 4.79
C CYS A 94 -3.06 2.53 4.96
N GLU A 95 -4.03 2.42 4.04
CA GLU A 95 -5.04 1.35 4.06
C GLU A 95 -4.41 -0.05 3.94
N ALA A 96 -3.48 -0.24 3.00
CA ALA A 96 -2.77 -1.49 2.80
C ALA A 96 -1.97 -1.91 4.05
N ILE A 97 -1.33 -0.95 4.73
CA ILE A 97 -0.62 -1.20 5.99
C ILE A 97 -1.61 -1.54 7.11
N ALA A 98 -2.77 -0.86 7.17
CA ALA A 98 -3.82 -1.15 8.15
C ALA A 98 -4.32 -2.60 8.03
N GLU A 99 -4.40 -3.14 6.81
CA GLU A 99 -4.83 -4.52 6.55
C GLU A 99 -3.91 -5.59 7.16
N LEU A 100 -2.64 -5.26 7.41
CA LEU A 100 -1.67 -6.15 8.07
C LEU A 100 -1.79 -6.11 9.60
N GLY A 101 -2.40 -5.08 10.17
CA GLY A 101 -2.55 -4.93 11.62
C GLY A 101 -1.21 -4.97 12.36
N GLU A 102 -1.13 -5.77 13.43
CA GLU A 102 0.07 -5.87 14.29
C GLU A 102 1.35 -6.28 13.54
N ASP A 103 1.23 -7.01 12.41
CA ASP A 103 2.37 -7.43 11.60
C ASP A 103 3.11 -6.25 10.96
N ALA A 104 2.47 -5.09 10.85
CA ALA A 104 3.07 -3.86 10.34
C ALA A 104 3.60 -2.91 11.42
N GLY A 105 3.76 -3.40 12.66
CA GLY A 105 4.21 -2.65 13.82
C GLY A 105 5.41 -1.73 13.58
N GLU A 106 6.40 -2.22 12.82
CA GLU A 106 7.64 -1.50 12.53
C GLU A 106 7.44 -0.18 11.76
N HIS A 107 6.28 0.00 11.10
CA HIS A 107 5.94 1.21 10.34
C HIS A 107 5.03 2.18 11.09
N ALA A 108 4.71 1.92 12.37
CA ALA A 108 3.89 2.83 13.18
C ALA A 108 4.49 4.25 13.26
N GLY A 109 5.82 4.40 13.26
CA GLY A 109 6.47 5.71 13.19
C GLY A 109 6.21 6.45 11.87
N ALA A 110 6.26 5.76 10.73
CA ALA A 110 5.99 6.37 9.43
C ALA A 110 4.51 6.79 9.31
N LEU A 111 3.59 5.94 9.80
CA LEU A 111 2.16 6.29 9.86
C LEU A 111 1.88 7.45 10.81
N ALA A 112 2.63 7.61 11.90
CA ALA A 112 2.48 8.75 12.80
C ALA A 112 2.82 10.08 12.12
N GLU A 113 3.76 10.10 11.17
CA GLU A 113 4.05 11.31 10.39
C GLU A 113 2.91 11.65 9.42
N MET A 114 2.18 10.64 8.91
CA MET A 114 1.01 10.84 8.04
C MET A 114 -0.20 11.47 8.76
N LEU A 115 -0.18 11.55 10.08
CA LEU A 115 -1.16 12.35 10.85
C LEU A 115 -1.04 13.86 10.57
N MET A 116 0.08 14.30 9.99
CA MET A 116 0.33 15.69 9.59
C MET A 116 0.31 15.86 8.07
N ASP A 117 -0.20 14.86 7.34
CA ASP A 117 -0.35 14.97 5.89
C ASP A 117 -1.23 16.18 5.52
N GLU A 118 -0.92 16.82 4.39
CA GLU A 118 -1.69 17.96 3.89
C GLU A 118 -3.14 17.56 3.53
N ASP A 119 -3.32 16.31 3.08
CA ASP A 119 -4.61 15.79 2.66
C ASP A 119 -5.38 15.17 3.83
N GLY A 120 -6.67 15.50 3.94
CA GLY A 120 -7.52 15.03 5.03
C GLY A 120 -7.81 13.53 4.99
N ASP A 121 -7.93 12.96 3.79
CA ASP A 121 -8.24 11.55 3.61
C ASP A 121 -7.02 10.70 4.02
N VAL A 122 -5.80 11.17 3.72
CA VAL A 122 -4.55 10.54 4.18
C VAL A 122 -4.44 10.57 5.70
N ARG A 123 -4.77 11.68 6.36
CA ARG A 123 -4.76 11.76 7.84
C ARG A 123 -5.76 10.80 8.48
N GLU A 124 -6.95 10.65 7.89
CA GLU A 124 -7.96 9.69 8.37
C GLU A 124 -7.46 8.24 8.20
N ALA A 125 -6.90 7.91 7.03
CA ALA A 125 -6.34 6.59 6.76
C ALA A 125 -5.17 6.25 7.70
N ALA A 126 -4.29 7.21 7.98
CA ALA A 126 -3.18 7.06 8.92
C ALA A 126 -3.68 6.80 10.35
N CYS A 127 -4.69 7.55 10.81
CA CYS A 127 -5.36 7.29 12.09
C CYS A 127 -5.91 5.87 12.16
N ALA A 128 -6.61 5.42 11.12
CA ALA A 128 -7.18 4.09 11.04
C ALA A 128 -6.10 3.00 11.07
N ALA A 129 -5.01 3.18 10.33
CA ALA A 129 -3.87 2.26 10.27
C ALA A 129 -3.19 2.12 11.64
N LEU A 130 -2.93 3.24 12.33
CA LEU A 130 -2.40 3.24 13.71
C LEU A 130 -3.33 2.52 14.70
N GLY A 131 -4.64 2.64 14.51
CA GLY A 131 -5.62 1.88 15.28
C GLY A 131 -5.56 0.37 15.01
N ALA A 132 -5.37 -0.03 13.75
CA ALA A 132 -5.26 -1.43 13.34
C ALA A 132 -3.98 -2.11 13.82
N LEU A 133 -2.88 -1.36 13.94
CA LEU A 133 -1.61 -1.81 14.53
C LEU A 133 -1.72 -2.22 16.01
N GLY A 134 -2.76 -1.75 16.71
CA GLY A 134 -3.05 -2.16 18.08
C GLY A 134 -1.87 -1.96 19.03
N GLY A 135 -1.48 -3.04 19.72
CA GLY A 135 -0.38 -3.00 20.70
C GLY A 135 0.99 -2.70 20.08
N ALA A 136 1.17 -2.97 18.78
CA ALA A 136 2.43 -2.73 18.10
C ALA A 136 2.74 -1.24 17.93
N ALA A 137 1.70 -0.38 17.90
CA ALA A 137 1.88 1.07 17.88
C ALA A 137 2.29 1.66 19.25
N HIS A 138 2.32 0.86 20.33
CA HIS A 138 2.56 1.35 21.69
C HIS A 138 3.89 2.10 21.83
N GLU A 139 4.91 1.63 21.11
CA GLU A 139 6.26 2.21 21.11
C GLU A 139 6.27 3.65 20.57
N HIS A 140 5.28 3.99 19.74
CA HIS A 140 5.14 5.27 19.05
C HIS A 140 4.06 6.18 19.65
N VAL A 141 3.43 5.79 20.77
CA VAL A 141 2.35 6.58 21.40
C VAL A 141 2.76 8.02 21.71
N GLY A 142 4.02 8.25 22.09
CA GLY A 142 4.53 9.61 22.32
C GLY A 142 4.47 10.47 21.06
N THR A 143 5.01 9.97 19.94
CA THR A 143 4.98 10.63 18.64
C THR A 143 3.55 10.81 18.15
N ILE A 144 2.71 9.77 18.25
CA ILE A 144 1.29 9.84 17.85
C ILE A 144 0.56 10.94 18.63
N ALA A 145 0.74 11.00 19.95
CA ALA A 145 0.11 12.02 20.79
C ALA A 145 0.60 13.43 20.48
N GLU A 146 1.90 13.60 20.18
CA GLU A 146 2.47 14.88 19.76
C GLU A 146 1.84 15.35 18.44
N ARG A 147 1.79 14.47 17.44
CA ARG A 147 1.24 14.77 16.11
C ARG A 147 -0.27 15.08 16.16
N LEU A 148 -1.04 14.33 16.95
CA LEU A 148 -2.48 14.61 17.14
C LEU A 148 -2.74 15.96 17.83
N ASN A 149 -1.88 16.36 18.75
CA ASN A 149 -2.04 17.63 19.45
C ASN A 149 -1.61 18.83 18.58
N ASP A 150 -0.68 18.62 17.64
CA ASP A 150 -0.24 19.62 16.67
C ASP A 150 -1.21 19.76 15.47
N CYS A 151 -2.08 18.78 15.19
CA CYS A 151 -3.10 18.91 14.13
C CYS A 151 -4.42 19.55 14.60
N ASP A 152 -4.66 19.63 15.91
CA ASP A 152 -5.87 20.25 16.51
C ASP A 152 -5.84 21.81 16.50
N VAL A 153 -4.79 22.43 15.93
CA VAL A 153 -4.56 23.89 15.99
C VAL A 153 -4.84 24.68 14.71
N GLU A 154 -5.50 24.11 13.70
CA GLU A 154 -5.93 24.88 12.49
C GLU A 154 -7.45 25.06 12.34
#